data_AF-A0A916JZJ9-F1
#
_entry.id   AF-A0A916JZJ9-F1
#
_cell.length_a   1.000
_cell.length_b   1.000
_cell.length_c   1.000
_cell.angle_alpha   90.00
_cell.angle_beta   90.00
_cell.angle_gamma   90.00
#
_symmetry.space_group_name_H-M   'P 1'
#
loop_
_entity.id
_entity.type
_entity.pdbx_description
1 polymer ?
#
loop_
_entity_poly.entity_id
_entity_poly.type
_entity_poly.pdbx_seq_one_letter_code
_entity_poly.pdbx_strand_id
1 'polypeptide(L)'
;MKNNEIKRLNAAMKDTTDKRLYERILAVRLRLEGHSFTEIGDLLGRFRQTISIYWQSYQEQGLAGLERGASPGQPPKLTEEQRHQLAAMLEQQQPADVGFEARYTWTLPLVAEWIKREFGITMSVRGISAMLKRMNFSFTKATYTLAKADEQAQAFFRKHTFAQLKKQVEAEAIDHLLFEDESMIRSYQALQYNWFPRGKQRKVPTYGKHEGAKLFGAMNYETGQVHHREEEKADVAAFIRFL
;
A
#
# COMPACT_ATOMS: atom_id res chain seq x y z
N MET A 1 55.40 -10.11 -2.99
CA MET A 1 54.14 -9.67 -2.35
C MET A 1 53.42 -8.57 -3.15
N LYS A 2 54.04 -7.42 -3.44
CA LYS A 2 53.41 -6.29 -4.19
C LYS A 2 52.70 -6.66 -5.50
N ASN A 3 53.29 -7.54 -6.32
CA ASN A 3 52.69 -7.97 -7.59
C ASN A 3 51.36 -8.73 -7.45
N ASN A 4 51.14 -9.43 -6.34
CA ASN A 4 49.89 -10.18 -6.14
C ASN A 4 48.76 -9.24 -5.67
N GLU A 5 49.10 -8.23 -4.87
CA GLU A 5 48.16 -7.19 -4.46
C GLU A 5 47.73 -6.31 -5.65
N ILE A 6 48.67 -5.88 -6.49
CA ILE A 6 48.34 -5.09 -7.69
C ILE A 6 47.40 -5.88 -8.63
N LYS A 7 47.61 -7.19 -8.79
CA LYS A 7 46.69 -8.06 -9.55
C LYS A 7 45.28 -8.08 -8.94
N ARG A 8 45.16 -8.16 -7.61
CA ARG A 8 43.88 -8.10 -6.90
C ARG A 8 43.17 -6.75 -7.07
N LEU A 9 43.91 -5.64 -6.95
CA LEU A 9 43.35 -4.30 -7.17
C LEU A 9 42.86 -4.12 -8.61
N ASN A 10 43.63 -4.59 -9.61
CA ASN A 10 43.22 -4.52 -11.01
C ASN A 10 41.95 -5.34 -11.29
N ALA A 11 41.80 -6.51 -10.65
CA ALA A 11 40.56 -7.29 -10.75
C ALA A 11 39.37 -6.52 -10.14
N ALA A 12 39.54 -5.95 -8.95
CA ALA A 12 38.49 -5.16 -8.29
C ALA A 12 38.10 -3.90 -9.07
N MET A 13 39.07 -3.23 -9.71
CA MET A 13 38.82 -2.09 -10.60
C MET A 13 38.03 -2.47 -11.85
N LYS A 14 38.22 -3.69 -12.37
CA LYS A 14 37.49 -4.18 -13.55
C LYS A 14 36.04 -4.55 -13.22
N ASP A 15 35.80 -5.03 -12.01
CA ASP A 15 34.49 -5.48 -11.54
C ASP A 15 33.60 -4.32 -11.05
N THR A 16 34.22 -3.24 -10.56
CA THR A 16 33.52 -2.10 -9.98
C THR A 16 32.85 -1.20 -11.03
N THR A 17 31.56 -0.91 -10.83
CA THR A 17 30.80 0.12 -11.58
C THR A 17 30.76 1.49 -10.89
N ASP A 18 31.05 1.56 -9.58
CA ASP A 18 31.13 2.81 -8.83
C ASP A 18 32.44 3.56 -9.12
N LYS A 19 32.32 4.70 -9.83
CA LYS A 19 33.45 5.57 -10.17
C LYS A 19 34.25 6.03 -8.93
N ARG A 20 33.59 6.26 -7.80
CA ARG A 20 34.26 6.72 -6.56
C ARG A 20 35.06 5.61 -5.92
N LEU A 21 34.56 4.38 -5.96
CA LEU A 21 35.30 3.21 -5.49
C LEU A 21 36.49 2.92 -6.41
N TYR A 22 36.29 3.00 -7.74
CA TYR A 22 37.37 2.86 -8.72
C TYR A 22 38.52 3.84 -8.45
N GLU A 23 38.22 5.13 -8.24
CA GLU A 23 39.22 6.16 -7.93
C GLU A 23 40.02 5.83 -6.66
N ARG A 24 39.36 5.33 -5.61
CA ARG A 24 40.01 4.92 -4.37
C ARG A 24 40.94 3.73 -4.56
N ILE A 25 40.50 2.72 -5.32
CA ILE A 25 41.32 1.54 -5.63
C ILE A 25 42.53 1.94 -6.48
N LEU A 26 42.34 2.84 -7.46
CA LEU A 26 43.43 3.38 -8.27
C LEU A 26 44.45 4.15 -7.42
N ALA A 27 44.01 4.96 -6.46
CA ALA A 27 44.90 5.66 -5.54
C ALA A 27 45.80 4.70 -4.74
N VAL A 28 45.23 3.60 -4.26
CA VAL A 28 46.00 2.56 -3.54
C VAL A 28 46.95 1.83 -4.48
N ARG A 29 46.53 1.54 -5.72
CA ARG A 29 47.39 0.90 -6.72
C ARG A 29 48.61 1.74 -7.04
N LEU A 30 48.43 3.04 -7.32
CA LEU A 30 49.51 3.99 -7.57
C LEU A 30 50.46 4.08 -6.36
N ARG A 31 49.92 3.98 -5.14
CA ARG A 31 50.75 3.96 -3.94
C ARG A 31 51.63 2.71 -3.84
N LEU A 32 51.12 1.54 -4.23
CA LEU A 32 51.90 0.29 -4.30
C LEU A 32 52.95 0.31 -5.42
N GLU A 33 52.67 1.02 -6.52
CA GLU A 33 53.59 1.26 -7.64
C GLU A 33 54.75 2.21 -7.28
N GLY A 34 54.66 2.91 -6.15
CA GLY A 34 55.76 3.69 -5.57
C GLY A 34 55.54 5.20 -5.57
N HIS A 35 54.44 5.69 -6.12
CA HIS A 35 54.11 7.12 -6.11
C HIS A 35 53.91 7.64 -4.69
N SER A 36 54.32 8.89 -4.47
CA SER A 36 54.07 9.63 -3.24
C SER A 36 52.61 10.09 -3.16
N PHE A 37 52.13 10.39 -1.94
CA PHE A 37 50.75 10.86 -1.76
C PHE A 37 50.45 12.18 -2.47
N THR A 38 51.46 13.02 -2.67
CA THR A 38 51.32 14.30 -3.40
C THR A 38 51.14 14.04 -4.89
N GLU A 39 52.00 13.22 -5.50
CA GLU A 39 51.88 12.87 -6.92
C GLU A 39 50.56 12.18 -7.25
N ILE A 40 50.09 11.28 -6.39
CA ILE A 40 48.79 10.61 -6.57
C ILE A 40 47.64 11.63 -6.45
N GLY A 41 47.77 12.58 -5.53
CA GLY A 41 46.81 13.67 -5.37
C GLY A 41 46.70 14.53 -6.62
N ASP A 42 47.84 14.90 -7.21
CA ASP A 42 47.91 15.70 -8.44
C ASP A 42 47.34 14.94 -9.64
N LEU A 43 47.61 13.64 -9.76
CA LEU A 43 47.08 12.77 -10.83
C LEU A 43 45.56 12.58 -10.74
N LEU A 44 45.00 12.48 -9.54
CA LEU A 44 43.58 12.18 -9.31
C LEU A 44 42.74 13.43 -9.00
N GLY A 45 43.35 14.61 -8.90
CA GLY A 45 42.67 15.85 -8.51
C GLY A 45 42.11 15.78 -7.08
N ARG A 46 42.91 15.27 -6.14
CA ARG A 46 42.55 15.12 -4.70
C ARG A 46 43.65 15.66 -3.81
N PHE A 47 43.27 16.13 -2.62
CA PHE A 47 44.26 16.54 -1.63
C PHE A 47 45.07 15.34 -1.13
N ARG A 48 46.37 15.54 -0.87
CA ARG A 48 47.29 14.56 -0.28
C ARG A 48 46.69 13.83 0.94
N GLN A 49 45.96 14.56 1.78
CA GLN A 49 45.31 14.04 2.99
C GLN A 49 44.25 13.00 2.66
N THR A 50 43.45 13.22 1.60
CA THR A 50 42.44 12.28 1.13
C THR A 50 43.08 10.97 0.65
N ILE A 51 44.17 11.05 -0.10
CA ILE A 51 44.93 9.86 -0.52
C ILE A 51 45.52 9.12 0.68
N SER A 52 46.04 9.85 1.67
CA SER A 52 46.54 9.25 2.92
C SER A 52 45.44 8.49 3.66
N ILE A 53 44.21 9.02 3.71
CA ILE A 53 43.05 8.35 4.31
C ILE A 53 42.72 7.05 3.54
N TYR A 54 42.66 7.11 2.20
CA TYR A 54 42.40 5.91 1.39
C TYR A 54 43.45 4.82 1.62
N TRP A 55 44.72 5.22 1.68
CA TRP A 55 45.82 4.30 1.97
C TRP A 55 45.70 3.69 3.37
N GLN A 56 45.40 4.50 4.39
CA GLN A 56 45.23 4.01 5.76
C GLN A 56 44.06 3.03 5.87
N SER A 57 42.89 3.37 5.31
CA SER A 57 41.73 2.48 5.31
C SER A 57 42.01 1.15 4.59
N TYR A 58 42.81 1.18 3.51
CA TYR A 58 43.26 -0.03 2.83
C TYR A 58 44.24 -0.85 3.67
N GLN A 59 45.17 -0.22 4.38
CA GLN A 59 46.11 -0.94 5.26
C GLN A 59 45.39 -1.62 6.44
N GLU A 60 44.34 -0.99 6.97
CA GLU A 60 43.58 -1.51 8.11
C GLU A 60 42.58 -2.61 7.71
N GLN A 61 41.86 -2.45 6.59
CA GLN A 61 40.71 -3.28 6.24
C GLN A 61 40.76 -3.86 4.80
N GLY A 62 41.86 -3.67 4.09
CA GLY A 62 42.01 -4.11 2.70
C GLY A 62 41.03 -3.42 1.75
N LEU A 63 40.56 -4.16 0.74
CA LEU A 63 39.59 -3.65 -0.24
C LEU A 63 38.27 -3.19 0.41
N ALA A 64 37.81 -3.88 1.46
CA ALA A 64 36.58 -3.53 2.16
C ALA A 64 36.64 -2.12 2.80
N GLY A 65 37.82 -1.68 3.24
CA GLY A 65 38.01 -0.34 3.78
C GLY A 65 37.86 0.79 2.76
N LEU A 66 37.91 0.48 1.46
CA LEU A 66 37.71 1.48 0.39
C LEU A 66 36.23 1.64 0.03
N GLU A 67 35.40 0.66 0.40
CA GLU A 67 33.95 0.75 0.30
C GLU A 67 33.43 1.64 1.41
N ARG A 68 32.93 2.82 1.05
CA ARG A 68 32.20 3.65 2.01
C ARG A 68 30.76 3.17 2.05
N GLY A 69 30.32 2.72 3.21
CA GLY A 69 28.90 2.48 3.46
C GLY A 69 28.06 3.74 3.19
N ALA A 70 26.77 3.53 2.94
CA ALA A 70 25.82 4.63 2.89
C ALA A 70 25.87 5.39 4.22
N SER A 71 25.97 6.72 4.17
CA SER A 71 25.81 7.52 5.38
C SER A 71 24.45 7.16 6.01
N PRO A 72 24.36 7.02 7.35
CA PRO A 72 23.19 6.47 8.04
C PRO A 72 21.90 7.28 7.86
N GLY A 73 21.92 8.37 7.09
CA GLY A 73 20.78 9.21 6.81
C GLY A 73 20.34 10.00 8.04
N GLN A 74 19.22 10.70 7.88
CA GLN A 74 18.58 11.34 9.02
C GLN A 74 17.95 10.26 9.92
N PRO A 75 18.20 10.28 11.24
CA PRO A 75 17.53 9.35 12.14
C PRO A 75 16.01 9.52 12.03
N PRO A 76 15.25 8.42 12.13
CA PRO A 76 13.81 8.47 12.06
C PRO A 76 13.23 9.35 13.18
N LYS A 77 12.14 10.06 12.88
CA LYS A 77 11.51 10.97 13.85
C LYS A 77 10.84 10.26 15.02
N LEU A 78 10.27 9.07 14.79
CA LEU A 78 9.65 8.25 15.82
C LEU A 78 10.59 7.12 16.23
N THR A 79 10.67 6.87 17.53
CA THR A 79 11.32 5.69 18.10
C THR A 79 10.55 4.42 17.73
N GLU A 80 11.15 3.26 17.96
CA GLU A 80 10.49 2.00 17.63
C GLU A 80 9.26 1.74 18.51
N GLU A 81 9.34 2.11 19.79
CA GLU A 81 8.22 2.03 20.74
C GLU A 81 7.05 2.91 20.29
N GLN A 82 7.33 4.14 19.85
CA GLN A 82 6.31 5.05 19.34
C GLN A 82 5.64 4.52 18.07
N ARG A 83 6.39 3.83 17.21
CA ARG A 83 5.83 3.18 16.02
C ARG A 83 4.93 2.00 16.37
N HIS A 84 5.32 1.19 17.35
CA HIS A 84 4.47 0.10 17.84
C HIS A 84 3.16 0.64 18.44
N GLN A 85 3.22 1.71 19.23
CA GLN A 85 2.02 2.38 19.75
C GLN A 85 1.13 2.94 18.63
N LEU A 86 1.73 3.58 17.63
CA LEU A 86 1.01 4.07 16.46
C LEU A 86 0.33 2.94 15.68
N ALA A 87 1.03 1.82 15.47
CA ALA A 87 0.50 0.67 14.76
C ALA A 87 -0.69 0.04 15.50
N ALA A 88 -0.55 -0.21 16.80
CA ALA A 88 -1.62 -0.74 17.63
C ALA A 88 -2.86 0.17 17.64
N MET A 89 -2.64 1.49 17.71
CA MET A 89 -3.73 2.47 17.65
C MET A 89 -4.46 2.40 16.29
N LEU A 90 -3.73 2.38 15.17
CA LEU A 90 -4.34 2.32 13.83
C LEU A 90 -5.11 1.03 13.56
N GLU A 91 -4.71 -0.08 14.18
CA GLU A 91 -5.36 -1.40 14.00
C GLU A 91 -6.59 -1.58 14.90
N GLN A 92 -6.53 -1.06 16.12
CA GLN A 92 -7.51 -1.40 17.16
C GLN A 92 -8.56 -0.32 17.39
N GLN A 93 -8.28 0.93 16.98
CA GLN A 93 -9.10 2.08 17.35
C GLN A 93 -9.50 2.90 16.13
N GLN A 94 -10.73 3.40 16.16
CA GLN A 94 -11.23 4.38 15.19
C GLN A 94 -10.84 5.79 15.65
N PRO A 95 -10.80 6.79 14.76
CA PRO A 95 -10.47 8.15 15.18
C PRO A 95 -11.42 8.70 16.25
N ALA A 96 -12.69 8.27 16.25
CA ALA A 96 -13.67 8.61 17.30
C ALA A 96 -13.27 8.10 18.68
N ASP A 97 -12.68 6.91 18.78
CA ASP A 97 -12.30 6.31 20.06
C ASP A 97 -11.17 7.08 20.75
N VAL A 98 -10.41 7.85 19.98
CA VAL A 98 -9.29 8.69 20.46
C VAL A 98 -9.58 10.18 20.36
N GLY A 99 -10.85 10.56 20.28
CA GLY A 99 -11.31 11.95 20.43
C GLY A 99 -11.28 12.80 19.16
N PHE A 100 -11.27 12.20 17.96
CA PHE A 100 -11.52 12.92 16.71
C PHE A 100 -12.98 12.78 16.26
N GLU A 101 -13.57 13.84 15.70
CA GLU A 101 -14.97 13.81 15.22
C GLU A 101 -15.19 12.87 14.02
N ALA A 102 -14.12 12.50 13.32
CA ALA A 102 -14.17 11.56 12.21
C ALA A 102 -14.49 10.14 12.70
N ARG A 103 -15.69 9.65 12.37
CA ARG A 103 -16.21 8.43 13.01
C ARG A 103 -15.49 7.13 12.67
N TYR A 104 -15.04 6.94 11.43
CA TYR A 104 -14.69 5.59 10.96
C TYR A 104 -13.40 5.46 10.14
N THR A 105 -12.71 6.55 9.79
CA THR A 105 -11.59 6.46 8.83
C THR A 105 -10.40 7.32 9.23
N TRP A 106 -9.26 6.67 9.42
CA TRP A 106 -7.97 7.32 9.58
C TRP A 106 -7.54 8.00 8.28
N THR A 107 -7.33 9.31 8.35
CA THR A 107 -6.70 10.08 7.28
C THR A 107 -5.29 10.46 7.71
N LEU A 108 -4.37 10.63 6.76
CA LEU A 108 -3.00 11.03 7.09
C LEU A 108 -2.90 12.32 7.93
N PRO A 109 -3.74 13.35 7.72
CA PRO A 109 -3.78 14.52 8.61
C PRO A 109 -4.22 14.18 10.05
N LEU A 110 -5.19 13.28 10.23
CA LEU A 110 -5.61 12.84 11.58
C LEU A 110 -4.49 12.08 12.28
N VAL A 111 -3.78 11.22 11.54
CA VAL A 111 -2.59 10.54 12.07
C VAL A 111 -1.51 11.55 12.45
N ALA A 112 -1.34 12.62 11.67
CA ALA A 112 -0.39 13.69 11.99
C ALA A 112 -0.75 14.40 13.30
N GLU A 113 -2.03 14.72 13.47
CA GLU A 113 -2.51 15.40 14.67
C GLU A 113 -2.40 14.50 15.90
N TRP A 114 -2.71 13.21 15.76
CA TRP A 114 -2.54 12.23 16.82
C TRP A 114 -1.07 12.10 17.25
N ILE A 115 -0.14 11.93 16.29
CA ILE A 115 1.32 11.87 16.57
C ILE A 115 1.79 13.15 17.28
N LYS A 116 1.30 14.30 16.84
CA LYS A 116 1.64 15.58 17.46
C LYS A 116 1.10 15.68 18.89
N ARG A 117 -0.11 15.20 19.14
CA ARG A 117 -0.76 15.20 20.46
C ARG A 117 -0.08 14.26 21.44
N GLU A 118 0.18 13.01 21.03
CA GLU A 118 0.72 11.98 21.93
C GLU A 118 2.24 12.08 22.11
N PHE A 119 2.97 12.44 21.05
CA PHE A 119 4.44 12.41 21.06
C PHE A 119 5.09 13.78 20.94
N GLY A 120 4.33 14.86 20.72
CA GLY A 120 4.87 16.21 20.50
C GLY A 120 5.62 16.38 19.18
N ILE A 121 5.57 15.38 18.28
CA ILE A 121 6.37 15.36 17.05
C ILE A 121 5.54 15.88 15.88
N THR A 122 6.04 16.91 15.19
CA THR A 122 5.41 17.40 13.96
C THR A 122 6.00 16.70 12.73
N MET A 123 5.11 16.09 11.94
CA MET A 123 5.44 15.44 10.67
C MET A 123 4.57 15.97 9.54
N SER A 124 5.12 16.05 8.34
CA SER A 124 4.33 16.34 7.15
C SER A 124 3.50 15.12 6.75
N VAL A 125 2.36 15.35 6.11
CA VAL A 125 1.49 14.28 5.54
C VAL A 125 2.29 13.32 4.65
N ARG A 126 3.21 13.84 3.83
CA ARG A 126 4.09 13.03 2.99
C ARG A 126 5.07 12.19 3.81
N GLY A 127 5.62 12.75 4.89
CA GLY A 127 6.49 12.04 5.81
C GLY A 127 5.78 10.88 6.51
N ILE A 128 4.53 11.10 6.92
CA ILE A 128 3.68 10.06 7.54
C ILE A 128 3.35 8.96 6.53
N SER A 129 2.95 9.32 5.31
CA SER A 129 2.69 8.32 4.25
C SER A 129 3.93 7.45 3.98
N ALA A 130 5.10 8.06 3.86
CA ALA A 130 6.35 7.32 3.66
C ALA A 130 6.73 6.45 4.87
N MET A 131 6.44 6.93 6.09
CA MET A 131 6.65 6.17 7.32
C MET A 131 5.74 4.95 7.41
N LEU A 132 4.44 5.12 7.19
CA LEU A 132 3.46 4.03 7.20
C LEU A 132 3.80 2.95 6.17
N LYS A 133 4.25 3.34 4.97
CA LYS A 133 4.75 2.38 3.97
C LYS A 133 5.94 1.56 4.47
N ARG A 134 6.89 2.19 5.19
CA ARG A 134 8.02 1.46 5.80
C ARG A 134 7.59 0.54 6.94
N MET A 135 6.50 0.89 7.63
CA MET A 135 5.85 0.05 8.64
C MET A 135 4.93 -1.02 8.03
N ASN A 136 4.99 -1.22 6.70
CA ASN A 136 4.18 -2.18 5.95
C ASN A 136 2.66 -1.94 5.98
N PHE A 137 2.23 -0.71 6.25
CA PHE A 137 0.83 -0.31 6.09
C PHE A 137 0.53 0.00 4.61
N SER A 138 -0.62 -0.47 4.15
CA SER A 138 -1.15 -0.17 2.81
C SER A 138 -2.36 0.76 2.91
N PHE A 139 -2.49 1.65 1.91
CA PHE A 139 -3.68 2.48 1.79
C PHE A 139 -4.74 1.69 1.03
N THR A 140 -5.68 1.10 1.78
CA THR A 140 -6.74 0.25 1.24
C THR A 140 -8.10 0.77 1.70
N LYS A 141 -9.11 0.65 0.84
CA LYS A 141 -10.49 1.01 1.21
C LYS A 141 -11.02 -0.05 2.16
N ALA A 142 -11.52 0.37 3.33
CA ALA A 142 -12.24 -0.52 4.23
C ALA A 142 -13.45 -1.13 3.50
N THR A 143 -13.65 -2.43 3.65
CA THR A 143 -14.79 -3.15 3.07
C THR A 143 -15.95 -3.14 4.05
N TYR A 144 -17.16 -2.88 3.56
CA TYR A 144 -18.35 -3.01 4.37
C TYR A 144 -18.62 -4.49 4.64
N THR A 145 -18.77 -4.84 5.91
CA THR A 145 -19.36 -6.10 6.33
C THR A 145 -20.78 -5.84 6.80
N LEU A 146 -21.70 -6.74 6.50
CA LEU A 146 -23.07 -6.66 7.01
C LEU A 146 -23.04 -6.95 8.50
N ALA A 147 -23.30 -5.96 9.36
CA ALA A 147 -23.28 -6.13 10.81
C ALA A 147 -24.27 -7.20 11.34
N LYS A 148 -25.27 -7.56 10.53
CA LYS A 148 -26.25 -8.62 10.83
C LYS A 148 -25.93 -9.97 10.17
N ALA A 149 -24.79 -10.10 9.49
CA ALA A 149 -24.40 -11.38 8.89
C ALA A 149 -24.06 -12.38 10.01
N ASP A 150 -24.75 -13.51 9.99
CA ASP A 150 -24.44 -14.66 10.83
C ASP A 150 -23.61 -15.66 10.01
N GLU A 151 -22.31 -15.73 10.32
CA GLU A 151 -21.38 -16.63 9.64
C GLU A 151 -21.76 -18.11 9.79
N GLN A 152 -22.33 -18.49 10.93
CA GLN A 152 -22.75 -19.87 11.18
C GLN A 152 -23.98 -20.20 10.33
N ALA A 153 -24.97 -19.31 10.26
CA ALA A 153 -26.14 -19.50 9.40
C ALA A 153 -25.75 -19.60 7.92
N GLN A 154 -24.82 -18.76 7.45
CA GLN A 154 -24.31 -18.84 6.08
C GLN A 154 -23.55 -20.13 5.80
N ALA A 155 -22.69 -20.56 6.73
CA ALA A 155 -21.96 -21.82 6.59
C ALA A 155 -22.91 -23.02 6.60
N PHE A 156 -23.94 -22.99 7.45
CA PHE A 156 -24.97 -24.02 7.51
C PHE A 156 -25.75 -24.10 6.20
N PHE A 157 -26.22 -22.95 5.67
CA PHE A 157 -26.94 -22.90 4.40
C PHE A 157 -26.10 -23.50 3.26
N ARG A 158 -24.83 -23.11 3.13
CA ARG A 158 -23.94 -23.62 2.07
C ARG A 158 -23.69 -25.12 2.17
N LYS A 159 -23.47 -25.64 3.39
CA LYS A 159 -23.11 -27.05 3.60
C LYS A 159 -24.30 -28.00 3.59
N HIS A 160 -25.41 -27.58 4.18
CA HIS A 160 -26.57 -28.44 4.44
C HIS A 160 -27.74 -28.11 3.53
N THR A 161 -28.31 -26.91 3.68
CA THR A 161 -29.54 -26.51 2.95
C THR A 161 -29.33 -26.56 1.44
N PHE A 162 -28.26 -25.97 0.93
CA PHE A 162 -27.98 -25.93 -0.50
C PHE A 162 -27.67 -27.33 -1.07
N ALA A 163 -26.90 -28.14 -0.34
CA ALA A 163 -26.62 -29.51 -0.74
C ALA A 163 -27.88 -30.38 -0.77
N GLN A 164 -28.80 -30.18 0.17
CA GLN A 164 -30.09 -30.85 0.19
C GLN A 164 -30.97 -30.44 -0.99
N LEU A 165 -31.09 -29.13 -1.25
CA LEU A 165 -31.86 -28.61 -2.40
C LEU A 165 -31.31 -29.17 -3.71
N LYS A 166 -29.98 -29.23 -3.88
CA LYS A 166 -29.37 -29.82 -5.07
C LYS A 166 -29.74 -31.29 -5.25
N LYS A 167 -29.73 -32.09 -4.18
CA LYS A 167 -30.17 -33.50 -4.23
C LYS A 167 -31.64 -33.64 -4.60
N GLN A 168 -32.49 -32.71 -4.17
CA GLN A 168 -33.92 -32.71 -4.51
C GLN A 168 -34.16 -32.37 -5.98
N VAL A 169 -33.36 -31.46 -6.55
CA VAL A 169 -33.35 -31.19 -8.00
C VAL A 169 -32.87 -32.41 -8.78
N GLU A 170 -31.74 -33.02 -8.38
CA GLU A 170 -31.21 -34.24 -9.01
C GLU A 170 -32.18 -35.44 -8.93
N ALA A 171 -33.03 -35.48 -7.88
CA ALA A 171 -34.04 -36.51 -7.68
C ALA A 171 -35.41 -36.15 -8.30
N GLU A 172 -35.49 -35.08 -9.11
CA GLU A 172 -36.72 -34.59 -9.77
C GLU A 172 -37.87 -34.28 -8.79
N ALA A 173 -37.56 -34.02 -7.52
CA ALA A 173 -38.53 -33.58 -6.51
C ALA A 173 -38.77 -32.06 -6.54
N ILE A 174 -37.87 -31.31 -7.16
CA ILE A 174 -37.98 -29.88 -7.46
C ILE A 174 -37.69 -29.73 -8.95
N ASP A 175 -38.61 -29.11 -9.70
CA ASP A 175 -38.45 -28.93 -11.15
C ASP A 175 -37.25 -28.02 -11.48
N HIS A 176 -37.14 -26.88 -10.80
CA HIS A 176 -36.08 -25.90 -11.01
C HIS A 176 -35.65 -25.22 -9.71
N LEU A 177 -34.34 -24.98 -9.58
CA LEU A 177 -33.79 -24.12 -8.53
C LEU A 177 -33.45 -22.74 -9.09
N LEU A 178 -34.13 -21.71 -8.62
CA LEU A 178 -33.94 -20.33 -9.06
C LEU A 178 -33.33 -19.47 -7.94
N PHE A 179 -32.33 -18.66 -8.29
CA PHE A 179 -31.80 -17.61 -7.43
C PHE A 179 -32.38 -16.27 -7.85
N GLU A 180 -33.16 -15.67 -6.98
CA GLU A 180 -33.84 -14.40 -7.22
C GLU A 180 -33.16 -13.26 -6.46
N ASP A 181 -33.01 -12.11 -7.10
CA ASP A 181 -32.52 -10.88 -6.49
C ASP A 181 -33.14 -9.64 -7.17
N GLU A 182 -33.19 -8.56 -6.41
CA GLU A 182 -33.74 -7.28 -6.82
C GLU A 182 -32.66 -6.21 -6.92
N SER A 183 -32.65 -5.46 -8.02
CA SER A 183 -31.76 -4.31 -8.19
C SER A 183 -32.53 -3.03 -8.49
N MET A 184 -31.96 -1.91 -8.04
CA MET A 184 -32.46 -0.57 -8.34
C MET A 184 -31.48 0.15 -9.25
N ILE A 185 -31.91 0.47 -10.45
CA ILE A 185 -31.18 1.31 -11.40
C ILE A 185 -31.64 2.75 -11.21
N ARG A 186 -30.71 3.63 -10.86
CA ARG A 186 -30.99 5.06 -10.65
C ARG A 186 -30.82 5.80 -11.97
N SER A 187 -31.77 6.66 -12.35
CA SER A 187 -31.67 7.50 -13.56
C SER A 187 -30.68 8.66 -13.43
N TYR A 188 -30.14 8.91 -12.23
CA TYR A 188 -29.22 10.00 -11.99
C TYR A 188 -27.79 9.49 -11.75
N GLN A 189 -26.82 10.28 -12.23
CA GLN A 189 -25.41 9.98 -12.01
C GLN A 189 -25.05 10.24 -10.54
N ALA A 190 -24.44 9.25 -9.89
CA ALA A 190 -23.85 9.45 -8.57
C ALA A 190 -22.69 10.46 -8.67
N LEU A 191 -22.79 11.58 -7.96
CA LEU A 191 -21.71 12.57 -7.90
C LEU A 191 -20.42 11.91 -7.40
N GLN A 192 -19.36 12.05 -8.18
CA GLN A 192 -18.02 11.55 -7.84
C GLN A 192 -17.17 12.70 -7.28
N TYR A 193 -16.00 12.34 -6.76
CA TYR A 193 -14.98 13.31 -6.36
C TYR A 193 -14.61 14.22 -7.54
N ASN A 194 -14.60 15.53 -7.29
CA ASN A 194 -14.27 16.56 -8.27
C ASN A 194 -13.36 17.61 -7.64
N TRP A 195 -12.59 18.29 -8.49
CA TRP A 195 -11.72 19.39 -8.09
C TRP A 195 -12.50 20.70 -8.10
N PHE A 196 -12.57 21.35 -6.94
CA PHE A 196 -13.18 22.66 -6.80
C PHE A 196 -12.27 23.61 -6.02
N PRO A 197 -12.31 24.93 -6.29
CA PRO A 197 -11.60 25.90 -5.48
C PRO A 197 -12.00 25.77 -4.00
N ARG A 198 -11.02 25.90 -3.10
CA ARG A 198 -11.24 25.77 -1.66
C ARG A 198 -12.35 26.72 -1.20
N GLY A 199 -13.37 26.18 -0.52
CA GLY A 199 -14.54 26.92 -0.05
C GLY A 199 -15.62 27.19 -1.11
N LYS A 200 -15.45 26.74 -2.36
CA LYS A 200 -16.44 26.91 -3.43
C LYS A 200 -16.94 25.55 -3.92
N GLN A 201 -18.09 25.08 -3.41
CA GLN A 201 -18.74 23.87 -3.92
C GLN A 201 -19.73 24.23 -5.02
N ARG A 202 -19.62 23.58 -6.20
CA ARG A 202 -20.65 23.71 -7.24
C ARG A 202 -21.89 22.95 -6.80
N LYS A 203 -23.02 23.64 -6.74
CA LYS A 203 -24.34 23.02 -6.54
C LYS A 203 -24.82 22.50 -7.89
N VAL A 204 -25.07 21.20 -7.98
CA VAL A 204 -25.72 20.61 -9.15
C VAL A 204 -27.22 20.67 -8.89
N PRO A 205 -28.00 21.41 -9.70
CA PRO A 205 -29.45 21.45 -9.52
C PRO A 205 -30.03 20.07 -9.79
N THR A 206 -30.87 19.59 -8.88
CA THR A 206 -31.65 18.37 -9.05
C THR A 206 -33.13 18.73 -9.15
N TYR A 207 -33.85 18.07 -10.05
CA TYR A 207 -35.27 18.37 -10.30
C TYR A 207 -36.22 17.64 -9.32
N GLY A 208 -35.69 17.01 -8.26
CA GLY A 208 -36.47 16.32 -7.21
C GLY A 208 -37.23 15.07 -7.67
N LYS A 209 -37.43 14.87 -8.98
CA LYS A 209 -37.97 13.65 -9.57
C LYS A 209 -36.84 12.68 -9.82
N HIS A 210 -36.65 11.74 -8.90
CA HIS A 210 -35.71 10.65 -9.07
C HIS A 210 -36.45 9.48 -9.72
N GLU A 211 -36.39 9.41 -11.04
CA GLU A 211 -36.86 8.23 -11.75
C GLU A 211 -35.84 7.10 -11.56
N GLY A 212 -36.30 5.87 -11.51
CA GLY A 212 -35.43 4.71 -11.38
C GLY A 212 -36.19 3.48 -11.81
N ALA A 213 -35.52 2.57 -12.50
CA ALA A 213 -36.08 1.28 -12.83
C ALA A 213 -35.78 0.29 -11.71
N LYS A 214 -36.77 -0.53 -11.37
CA LYS A 214 -36.57 -1.71 -10.54
C LYS A 214 -36.44 -2.91 -11.46
N LEU A 215 -35.42 -3.70 -11.21
CA LEU A 215 -35.16 -4.91 -11.97
C LEU A 215 -35.30 -6.09 -11.01
N PHE A 216 -36.28 -6.95 -11.30
CA PHE A 216 -36.35 -8.27 -10.70
C PHE A 216 -35.59 -9.23 -11.61
N GLY A 217 -34.76 -10.08 -11.03
CA GLY A 217 -33.96 -11.05 -11.79
C GLY A 217 -33.95 -12.39 -11.09
N ALA A 218 -34.19 -13.46 -11.84
CA ALA A 218 -34.03 -14.84 -11.38
C ALA A 218 -33.08 -15.56 -12.32
N MET A 219 -32.08 -16.22 -11.74
CA MET A 219 -31.15 -17.07 -12.46
C MET A 219 -31.48 -18.53 -12.17
N ASN A 220 -31.75 -19.29 -13.22
CA ASN A 220 -31.85 -20.74 -13.10
C ASN A 220 -30.46 -21.31 -12.81
N TYR A 221 -30.34 -22.00 -11.68
CA TYR A 221 -29.07 -22.55 -11.20
C TYR A 221 -28.49 -23.62 -12.14
N GLU A 222 -29.34 -24.41 -12.78
CA GLU A 222 -28.95 -25.56 -13.60
C GLU A 222 -28.54 -25.14 -15.00
N THR A 223 -29.30 -24.22 -15.60
CA THR A 223 -29.13 -23.81 -17.00
C THR A 223 -28.33 -22.51 -17.15
N GLY A 224 -28.22 -21.71 -16.09
CA GLY A 224 -27.67 -20.35 -16.13
C GLY A 224 -28.57 -19.34 -16.86
N GLN A 225 -29.79 -19.75 -17.25
CA GLN A 225 -30.73 -18.84 -17.91
C GLN A 225 -31.20 -17.78 -16.92
N VAL A 226 -31.17 -16.52 -17.35
CA VAL A 226 -31.64 -15.38 -16.56
C VAL A 226 -33.00 -14.94 -17.07
N HIS A 227 -34.00 -14.97 -16.19
CA HIS A 227 -35.27 -14.29 -16.38
C HIS A 227 -35.23 -12.95 -15.66
N HIS A 228 -35.65 -11.87 -16.31
CA HIS A 228 -35.69 -10.56 -15.69
C HIS A 228 -36.92 -9.78 -16.12
N ARG A 229 -37.36 -8.87 -15.25
CA ARG A 229 -38.49 -7.99 -15.49
C ARG A 229 -38.21 -6.60 -14.95
N GLU A 230 -38.48 -5.60 -15.77
CA GLU A 230 -38.38 -4.20 -15.41
C GLU A 230 -39.74 -3.69 -14.92
N GLU A 231 -39.74 -3.02 -13.77
CA GLU A 231 -40.93 -2.43 -13.16
C GLU A 231 -40.60 -1.03 -12.65
N GLU A 232 -41.57 -0.11 -12.65
CA GLU A 232 -41.38 1.25 -12.13
C GLU A 232 -41.30 1.28 -10.59
N LYS A 233 -41.88 0.27 -9.93
CA LYS A 233 -41.96 0.14 -8.47
C LYS A 233 -41.64 -1.28 -8.03
N ALA A 234 -40.95 -1.40 -6.91
CA ALA A 234 -40.76 -2.68 -6.22
C ALA A 234 -41.86 -2.79 -5.15
N ASP A 235 -43.01 -3.32 -5.55
CA ASP A 235 -44.12 -3.62 -4.67
C ASP A 235 -44.52 -5.10 -4.81
N VAL A 236 -45.36 -5.57 -3.89
CA VAL A 236 -45.82 -6.97 -3.85
C VAL A 236 -46.50 -7.36 -5.17
N ALA A 237 -47.23 -6.43 -5.81
CA ALA A 237 -47.91 -6.72 -7.07
C ALA A 237 -46.92 -6.87 -8.22
N ALA A 238 -45.85 -6.06 -8.26
CA ALA A 238 -44.75 -6.18 -9.21
C ALA A 238 -44.00 -7.50 -9.05
N PHE A 239 -43.76 -7.92 -7.81
CA PHE A 239 -43.14 -9.21 -7.52
C PHE A 239 -44.04 -10.39 -7.96
N ILE A 240 -45.34 -10.35 -7.67
CA ILE A 240 -46.28 -11.39 -8.12
C ILE A 240 -46.36 -11.46 -9.65
N ARG A 241 -46.20 -10.34 -10.36
CA ARG A 241 -46.13 -10.34 -11.84
C ARG A 241 -44.84 -10.95 -12.37
N PHE A 242 -43.79 -10.97 -11.55
CA PHE A 242 -42.48 -11.51 -11.93
C PHE A 242 -42.39 -13.04 -11.71
N LEU A 243 -43.02 -13.55 -10.65
CA LEU A 243 -43.17 -14.99 -10.42
C LEU A 243 -43.97 -15.68 -11.53
#